data_AF-A0A3D4ZIA7-F1
#
_entry.id   AF-A0A3D4ZIA7-F1
#
_cell.length_a   1.000
_cell.length_b   1.000
_cell.length_c   1.000
_cell.angle_alpha   90.00
_cell.angle_beta   90.00
_cell.angle_gamma   90.00
#
_symmetry.space_group_name_H-M   'P 1'
#
loop_
_entity.id
_entity.type
_entity.pdbx_description
1 polymer ?
#
loop_
_entity_poly.entity_id
_entity_poly.type
_entity_poly.pdbx_seq_one_letter_code
_entity_poly.pdbx_strand_id
1 'polypeptide(L)'
;MSRKNSVPDLPENKKFLNSWKSVIVPSRLILMLIFTAGILMINSLSSFYYKERIQEASLLAKSYARVLSTVIDAEHQLDLQMHGTLKVAVSKYVVPISFAHQIDKLVIAGCVGTRAQEGEPQKLDCDYMQGYLYSRPLAAEQAFLPMESAQDDDE
;
A
#
# COMPACT_ATOMS: atom_id res chain seq x y z
N MET A 1 8.73 -103.62 -29.57
CA MET A 1 9.83 -102.62 -29.53
C MET A 1 9.65 -101.72 -30.75
N SER A 2 9.57 -100.39 -30.71
CA SER A 2 9.66 -99.41 -29.63
C SER A 2 8.92 -98.16 -30.14
N ARG A 3 7.93 -97.67 -29.38
CA ARG A 3 7.17 -96.46 -29.68
C ARG A 3 8.04 -95.28 -29.24
N LYS A 4 8.66 -94.56 -30.18
CA LYS A 4 9.48 -93.38 -29.86
C LYS A 4 8.57 -92.22 -29.46
N ASN A 5 8.74 -91.75 -28.23
CA ASN A 5 8.21 -90.48 -27.73
C ASN A 5 8.80 -89.32 -28.55
N SER A 6 7.98 -88.34 -28.89
CA SER A 6 8.46 -86.99 -29.21
C SER A 6 7.58 -85.99 -28.46
N VAL A 7 8.20 -85.36 -27.46
CA VAL A 7 7.72 -84.21 -26.71
C VAL A 7 7.28 -83.12 -27.71
N PRO A 8 6.14 -82.43 -27.52
CA PRO A 8 5.83 -81.26 -28.33
C PRO A 8 6.77 -80.12 -27.92
N ASP A 9 7.72 -79.79 -28.78
CA ASP A 9 8.53 -78.57 -28.67
C ASP A 9 7.60 -77.35 -28.74
N LEU A 10 7.60 -76.58 -27.65
CA LEU A 10 6.84 -75.34 -27.51
C LEU A 10 7.36 -74.34 -28.56
N PRO A 11 6.53 -73.82 -29.48
CA PRO A 11 7.02 -72.90 -30.48
C PRO A 11 7.47 -71.60 -29.81
N GLU A 12 8.78 -71.32 -29.90
CA GLU A 12 9.41 -70.11 -29.41
C GLU A 12 8.65 -68.87 -29.89
N ASN A 13 8.13 -68.14 -28.92
CA ASN A 13 7.59 -66.80 -29.07
C ASN A 13 8.70 -65.81 -29.47
N LYS A 14 9.14 -65.86 -30.73
CA LYS A 14 10.01 -64.83 -31.33
C LYS A 14 9.20 -63.81 -32.14
N LYS A 15 7.99 -64.16 -32.57
CA LYS A 15 7.09 -63.27 -33.33
C LYS A 15 6.37 -62.23 -32.45
N PHE A 16 5.96 -62.57 -31.22
CA PHE A 16 5.26 -61.61 -30.34
C PHE A 16 6.23 -60.55 -29.78
N LEU A 17 7.46 -60.95 -29.45
CA LEU A 17 8.52 -60.05 -28.95
C LEU A 17 8.91 -58.96 -29.96
N ASN A 18 8.96 -59.27 -31.27
CA ASN A 18 9.25 -58.27 -32.30
C ASN A 18 8.04 -57.38 -32.62
N SER A 19 6.81 -57.91 -32.48
CA SER A 19 5.59 -57.13 -32.66
C SER A 19 5.41 -56.08 -31.56
N TRP A 20 5.72 -56.41 -30.30
CA TRP A 20 5.61 -55.45 -29.19
C TRP A 20 6.68 -54.35 -29.26
N LYS A 21 7.91 -54.69 -29.66
CA LYS A 21 8.97 -53.69 -29.91
C LYS A 21 8.56 -52.69 -31.01
N SER A 22 7.85 -53.14 -32.04
CA SER A 22 7.35 -52.26 -33.12
C SER A 22 6.32 -51.24 -32.65
N VAL A 23 5.62 -51.49 -31.54
CA VAL A 23 4.62 -50.57 -30.96
C VAL A 23 5.25 -49.68 -29.88
N ILE A 24 6.15 -50.24 -29.08
CA ILE A 24 6.81 -49.55 -27.96
C ILE A 24 7.81 -48.49 -28.42
N VAL A 25 8.56 -48.75 -29.50
CA VAL A 25 9.59 -47.83 -30.02
C VAL A 25 8.99 -46.50 -30.50
N PRO A 26 7.96 -46.45 -31.36
CA PRO A 26 7.36 -45.18 -31.78
C PRO A 26 6.63 -44.47 -30.64
N SER A 27 5.99 -45.22 -29.73
CA SER A 27 5.33 -44.64 -28.54
C SER A 27 6.32 -43.92 -27.63
N ARG A 28 7.50 -44.51 -27.37
CA ARG A 28 8.58 -43.88 -26.59
C ARG A 28 9.13 -42.63 -27.27
N LEU A 29 9.25 -42.64 -28.60
CA LEU A 29 9.72 -41.49 -29.39
C LEU A 29 8.77 -40.31 -29.26
N ILE A 30 7.46 -40.55 -29.39
CA ILE A 30 6.42 -39.53 -29.25
C ILE A 30 6.44 -38.95 -27.83
N LEU A 31 6.56 -39.81 -26.81
CA LEU A 31 6.63 -39.37 -25.42
C LEU A 31 7.86 -38.49 -25.16
N MET A 32 9.03 -38.87 -25.69
CA MET A 32 10.24 -38.05 -25.59
C MET A 32 10.07 -36.67 -26.24
N LEU A 33 9.38 -36.62 -27.39
CA LEU A 33 9.09 -35.38 -28.11
C LEU A 33 8.18 -34.44 -27.31
N ILE A 34 7.17 -35.00 -26.63
CA ILE A 34 6.29 -34.22 -25.74
C ILE A 34 7.06 -33.69 -24.54
N PHE A 35 7.93 -34.50 -23.93
CA PHE A 35 8.74 -34.07 -22.79
C PHE A 35 9.76 -32.99 -23.14
N THR A 36 10.44 -33.11 -24.28
CA THR A 36 11.40 -32.08 -24.73
C THR A 36 10.70 -30.77 -25.06
N ALA A 37 9.54 -30.82 -25.73
CA ALA A 37 8.71 -29.64 -25.96
C ALA A 37 8.23 -29.02 -24.63
N GLY A 38 7.81 -29.84 -23.67
CA GLY A 38 7.38 -29.39 -22.35
C GLY A 38 8.46 -28.67 -21.56
N ILE A 39 9.68 -29.23 -21.50
CA ILE A 39 10.83 -28.60 -20.82
C ILE A 39 11.16 -27.24 -21.46
N LEU A 40 11.12 -27.17 -22.78
CA LEU A 40 11.41 -25.94 -23.53
C LEU A 40 10.35 -24.86 -23.24
N MET A 41 9.07 -25.26 -23.21
CA MET A 41 7.95 -24.36 -22.88
C MET A 41 8.04 -23.84 -21.44
N ILE A 42 8.38 -24.68 -20.46
CA ILE A 42 8.55 -24.28 -19.05
C ILE A 42 9.68 -23.26 -18.89
N ASN A 43 10.81 -23.47 -19.55
CA ASN A 43 11.94 -22.53 -19.50
C ASN A 43 11.62 -21.20 -20.17
N SER A 44 10.86 -21.24 -21.28
CA SER A 44 10.42 -20.03 -21.96
C SER A 44 9.39 -19.25 -21.12
N LEU A 45 8.46 -19.97 -20.48
CA LEU A 45 7.44 -19.38 -19.62
C LEU A 45 8.06 -18.78 -18.35
N SER A 46 8.99 -19.48 -17.69
CA SER A 46 9.65 -18.97 -16.48
C SER A 46 10.45 -17.71 -16.77
N SER A 47 11.21 -17.68 -17.88
CA SER A 47 11.97 -16.49 -18.29
C SER A 47 11.08 -15.30 -18.63
N PHE A 48 9.92 -15.53 -19.25
CA PHE A 48 8.96 -14.49 -19.58
C PHE A 48 8.29 -13.95 -18.31
N TYR A 49 7.75 -14.86 -17.48
CA TYR A 49 7.02 -14.51 -16.27
C TYR A 49 7.89 -13.79 -15.23
N TYR A 50 9.14 -14.23 -15.04
CA TYR A 50 10.04 -13.61 -14.07
C TYR A 50 10.54 -12.25 -14.53
N LYS A 51 10.86 -12.08 -15.81
CA LYS A 51 11.47 -10.84 -16.30
C LYS A 51 10.45 -9.70 -16.36
N GLU A 52 9.26 -9.98 -16.86
CA GLU A 52 8.23 -8.95 -17.06
C GLU A 52 7.59 -8.53 -15.73
N ARG A 53 7.19 -9.49 -14.88
CA ARG A 53 6.49 -9.19 -13.62
C ARG A 53 7.39 -8.50 -12.59
N ILE A 54 8.67 -8.85 -12.53
CA ILE A 54 9.61 -8.19 -11.61
C ILE A 54 9.97 -6.79 -12.11
N GLN A 55 10.10 -6.58 -13.42
CA GLN A 55 10.34 -5.24 -13.96
C GLN A 55 9.16 -4.31 -13.69
N GLU A 56 7.93 -4.77 -13.91
CA GLU A 56 6.72 -3.99 -13.60
C GLU A 56 6.62 -3.67 -12.10
N ALA A 57 6.79 -4.68 -11.24
CA ALA A 57 6.75 -4.49 -9.80
C ALA A 57 7.85 -3.54 -9.29
N SER A 58 9.07 -3.65 -9.83
CA SER A 58 10.20 -2.78 -9.48
C SER A 58 10.00 -1.36 -9.99
N LEU A 59 9.48 -1.19 -11.19
CA LEU A 59 9.18 0.12 -11.77
C LEU A 59 8.09 0.85 -10.97
N LEU A 60 7.06 0.11 -10.56
CA LEU A 60 6.00 0.61 -9.71
C LEU A 60 6.52 0.93 -8.30
N ALA A 61 7.26 0.02 -7.65
CA ALA A 61 7.88 0.30 -6.35
C ALA A 61 8.80 1.54 -6.41
N LYS A 62 9.54 1.73 -7.50
CA LYS A 62 10.40 2.90 -7.72
C LYS A 62 9.60 4.19 -7.93
N SER A 63 8.44 4.14 -8.59
CA SER A 63 7.57 5.31 -8.72
C SER A 63 6.95 5.69 -7.38
N TYR A 64 6.44 4.71 -6.61
CA TYR A 64 5.95 4.92 -5.25
C TYR A 64 7.04 5.49 -4.32
N ALA A 65 8.25 4.94 -4.36
CA ALA A 65 9.37 5.43 -3.57
C ALA A 65 9.77 6.88 -3.93
N ARG A 66 9.74 7.24 -5.22
CA ARG A 66 9.96 8.63 -5.64
C ARG A 66 8.91 9.57 -5.11
N VAL A 67 7.62 9.22 -5.27
CA VAL A 67 6.52 10.07 -4.81
C VAL A 67 6.60 10.25 -3.30
N LEU A 68 6.83 9.15 -2.56
CA LEU A 68 6.99 9.20 -1.11
C LEU A 68 8.18 10.08 -0.71
N SER A 69 9.32 9.95 -1.38
CA SER A 69 10.49 10.79 -1.13
C SER A 69 10.21 12.27 -1.42
N THR A 70 9.46 12.60 -2.48
CA THR A 70 9.09 13.99 -2.77
C THR A 70 8.12 14.56 -1.74
N VAL A 71 7.20 13.73 -1.22
CA VAL A 71 6.29 14.14 -0.15
C VAL A 71 7.07 14.38 1.15
N ILE A 72 7.99 13.49 1.51
CA ILE A 72 8.84 13.63 2.70
C ILE A 72 9.73 14.88 2.59
N ASP A 73 10.32 15.14 1.43
CA ASP A 73 11.14 16.33 1.20
C ASP A 73 10.30 17.63 1.26
N ALA A 74 9.09 17.60 0.71
CA ALA A 74 8.15 18.72 0.77
C ALA A 74 7.67 18.99 2.20
N GLU A 75 7.38 17.95 3.00
CA GLU A 75 7.05 18.11 4.42
C GLU A 75 8.23 18.70 5.20
N HIS A 76 9.46 18.27 4.92
CA HIS A 76 10.64 18.82 5.58
C HIS A 76 10.86 20.30 5.26
N GLN A 77 10.64 20.72 4.01
CA GLN A 77 10.69 22.12 3.61
C GLN A 77 9.53 22.94 4.20
N LEU A 78 8.35 22.35 4.34
CA LEU A 78 7.21 22.98 5.00
C LEU A 78 7.44 23.20 6.50
N ASP A 79 8.06 22.26 7.20
CA ASP A 79 8.35 22.37 8.63
C ASP A 79 9.26 23.57 8.93
N LEU A 80 10.31 23.75 8.12
CA LEU A 80 11.20 24.91 8.16
C LEU A 80 10.48 26.25 7.86
N GLN A 81 9.55 26.26 6.91
CA GLN A 81 8.77 27.45 6.58
C GLN A 81 7.65 27.75 7.58
N MET A 82 7.10 26.72 8.24
CA MET A 82 6.09 26.87 9.28
C MET A 82 6.65 27.61 10.49
N HIS A 83 7.91 27.35 10.89
CA HIS A 83 8.54 28.11 11.98
C HIS A 83 8.65 29.63 11.69
N GLY A 84 9.00 30.00 10.46
CA GLY A 84 9.06 31.42 10.04
C GLY A 84 7.68 32.06 9.89
N THR A 85 6.72 31.32 9.31
CA THR A 85 5.34 31.77 9.10
C THR A 85 4.57 31.87 10.43
N LEU A 86 4.82 30.98 11.38
CA LEU A 86 4.26 31.03 12.72
C LEU A 86 4.64 32.34 13.41
N LYS A 87 5.90 32.75 13.32
CA LYS A 87 6.39 34.01 13.90
C LYS A 87 5.74 35.25 13.23
N VAL A 88 5.53 35.22 11.92
CA VAL A 88 4.86 36.31 11.18
C VAL A 88 3.35 36.32 11.48
N ALA A 89 2.72 35.16 11.58
CA ALA A 89 1.32 35.03 11.96
C ALA A 89 1.09 35.54 13.39
N VAL A 90 1.95 35.18 14.35
CA VAL A 90 1.89 35.68 15.74
C VAL A 90 1.99 37.22 15.80
N SER A 91 2.92 37.82 15.04
CA SER A 91 3.02 39.28 14.92
C SER A 91 1.74 39.93 14.36
N LYS A 92 1.01 39.20 13.51
CA LYS A 92 -0.24 39.66 12.90
C LYS A 92 -1.41 39.73 13.89
N TYR A 93 -1.37 39.02 15.03
CA TYR A 93 -2.46 39.04 16.02
C TYR A 93 -2.36 40.18 17.05
N VAL A 94 -1.14 40.63 17.37
CA VAL A 94 -0.89 41.64 18.43
C VAL A 94 -1.61 42.97 18.19
N VAL A 95 -1.55 43.46 16.95
CA VAL A 95 -2.16 44.74 16.54
C VAL A 95 -3.69 44.68 16.52
N PRO A 96 -4.35 43.70 15.88
CA PRO A 96 -5.81 43.63 15.83
C PRO A 96 -6.47 43.31 17.17
N ILE A 97 -5.86 42.50 18.06
CA ILE A 97 -6.44 42.23 19.39
C ILE A 97 -6.48 43.51 20.23
N SER A 98 -5.35 44.21 20.31
CA SER A 98 -5.25 45.45 21.08
C SER A 98 -6.19 46.55 20.56
N PHE A 99 -6.39 46.61 19.23
CA PHE A 99 -7.32 47.55 18.62
C PHE A 99 -8.78 47.17 18.88
N ALA A 100 -9.14 45.90 18.79
CA ALA A 100 -10.50 45.43 19.04
C ALA A 100 -10.98 45.73 20.46
N HIS A 101 -10.12 45.54 21.47
CA HIS A 101 -10.44 45.92 22.85
C HIS A 101 -10.62 47.43 23.01
N GLN A 102 -9.89 48.27 22.26
CA GLN A 102 -10.09 49.72 22.28
C GLN A 102 -11.44 50.17 21.71
N ILE A 103 -12.04 49.37 20.82
CA ILE A 103 -13.35 49.65 20.21
C ILE A 103 -14.47 48.78 20.80
N ASP A 104 -14.23 48.16 21.96
CA ASP A 104 -15.16 47.28 22.67
C ASP A 104 -15.73 46.16 21.76
N LYS A 105 -14.82 45.48 21.07
CA LYS A 105 -15.14 44.35 20.19
C LYS A 105 -14.47 43.07 20.67
N LEU A 106 -15.25 42.00 20.61
CA LEU A 106 -14.83 40.63 20.87
C LEU A 106 -13.83 40.14 19.81
N VAL A 107 -12.80 39.43 20.25
CA VAL A 107 -11.80 38.80 19.37
C VAL A 107 -11.85 37.29 19.48
N ILE A 108 -11.96 36.65 18.31
CA ILE A 108 -11.91 35.19 18.17
C ILE A 108 -10.66 34.83 17.37
N ALA A 109 -9.70 34.14 18.01
CA ALA A 109 -8.53 33.61 17.32
C ALA A 109 -8.91 32.32 16.58
N GLY A 110 -9.06 32.43 15.25
CA GLY A 110 -9.35 31.28 14.38
C GLY A 110 -8.12 30.44 14.01
N CYS A 111 -8.38 29.17 13.67
CA CYS A 111 -7.41 28.19 13.18
C CYS A 111 -6.30 27.78 14.16
N VAL A 112 -6.56 27.80 15.48
CA VAL A 112 -5.60 27.30 16.47
C VAL A 112 -5.52 25.77 16.39
N GLY A 113 -4.40 25.23 15.90
CA GLY A 113 -4.20 23.79 15.68
C GLY A 113 -3.25 23.12 16.68
N THR A 114 -2.45 23.89 17.41
CA THR A 114 -1.39 23.37 18.30
C THR A 114 -1.29 24.19 19.59
N ARG A 115 -0.84 23.58 20.70
CA ARG A 115 -0.62 24.30 21.97
C ARG A 115 0.37 25.46 21.86
N ALA A 116 1.36 25.34 20.96
CA ALA A 116 2.30 26.42 20.68
C ALA A 116 1.63 27.64 20.03
N GLN A 117 0.57 27.43 19.23
CA GLN A 117 -0.24 28.49 18.62
C GLN A 117 -1.24 29.10 19.59
N GLU A 118 -1.70 28.35 20.58
CA GLU A 118 -2.65 28.80 21.61
C GLU A 118 -1.99 29.76 22.61
N GLY A 119 -0.76 29.47 23.04
CA GLY A 119 -0.10 30.20 24.12
C GLY A 119 0.17 31.69 23.82
N GLU A 120 0.18 32.11 22.55
CA GLU A 120 0.42 33.50 22.16
C GLU A 120 -0.86 34.38 22.21
N PRO A 121 -1.98 34.02 21.55
CA PRO A 121 -3.25 34.73 21.73
C PRO A 121 -3.75 34.70 23.18
N GLN A 122 -3.42 33.67 23.96
CA GLN A 122 -3.75 33.62 25.39
C GLN A 122 -2.99 34.68 26.20
N LYS A 123 -1.71 34.91 25.90
CA LYS A 123 -0.91 35.99 26.53
C LYS A 123 -1.40 37.39 26.17
N LEU A 124 -2.11 37.52 25.06
CA LEU A 124 -2.64 38.77 24.53
C LEU A 124 -4.09 39.02 24.96
N ASP A 125 -4.64 38.21 25.88
CA ASP A 125 -5.99 38.33 26.41
C ASP A 125 -7.10 38.16 25.34
N CYS A 126 -6.89 37.26 24.38
CA CYS A 126 -7.91 36.96 23.37
C CYS A 126 -9.13 36.28 24.01
N ASP A 127 -10.34 36.79 23.73
CA ASP A 127 -11.58 36.34 24.40
C ASP A 127 -11.92 34.88 24.11
N TYR A 128 -11.84 34.48 22.83
CA TYR A 128 -12.18 33.12 22.40
C TYR A 128 -11.17 32.57 21.40
N MET A 129 -11.06 31.25 21.36
CA MET A 129 -10.25 30.54 20.39
C MET A 129 -11.05 29.47 19.67
N GLN A 130 -10.78 29.31 18.38
CA GLN A 130 -11.38 28.29 17.56
C GLN A 130 -10.31 27.62 16.69
N GLY A 131 -10.35 26.30 16.59
CA GLY A 131 -9.50 25.56 15.68
C GLY A 131 -9.41 24.08 16.02
N TYR A 132 -8.66 23.34 15.21
CA TYR A 132 -8.52 21.89 15.32
C TYR A 132 -7.90 21.41 16.63
N LEU A 133 -7.25 22.30 17.39
CA LEU A 133 -6.80 21.98 18.75
C LEU A 133 -7.97 21.64 19.68
N TYR A 134 -9.12 22.29 19.48
CA TYR A 134 -10.32 22.11 20.29
C TYR A 134 -11.27 21.09 19.65
N SER A 135 -11.64 21.31 18.38
CA SER A 135 -12.48 20.37 17.64
C SER A 135 -12.39 20.60 16.12
N ARG A 136 -12.65 19.54 15.34
CA ARG A 136 -12.97 19.69 13.91
C ARG A 136 -14.39 20.20 13.75
N PRO A 137 -14.75 20.85 12.62
CA PRO A 137 -16.14 21.17 12.32
C PRO A 137 -17.02 19.92 12.48
N LEU A 138 -17.91 19.97 13.45
CA LEU A 138 -18.85 18.91 13.76
C LEU A 138 -20.10 19.09 12.88
N ALA A 139 -20.69 17.99 12.44
CA ALA A 139 -22.03 18.03 11.89
C ALA A 139 -23.03 18.44 12.99
N ALA A 140 -24.15 19.08 12.64
CA ALA A 140 -25.14 19.58 13.60
C ALA A 140 -25.58 18.49 14.61
N GLU A 141 -25.82 17.26 14.12
CA GLU A 141 -26.17 16.09 14.92
C GLU A 141 -25.11 15.69 15.97
N GLN A 142 -23.83 15.99 15.71
CA GLN A 142 -22.71 15.65 16.59
C GLN A 142 -22.37 16.79 17.55
N ALA A 143 -22.89 17.99 17.31
CA ALA A 143 -22.67 19.15 18.17
C ALA A 143 -23.48 19.10 19.47
N PHE A 144 -24.55 18.31 19.54
CA PHE A 144 -25.38 18.15 20.74
C PHE A 144 -24.60 17.56 21.92
N LEU A 145 -23.72 16.57 21.68
CA LEU A 145 -22.96 15.91 22.74
C LEU A 145 -22.00 16.87 23.48
N PRO A 146 -21.14 17.66 22.78
CA PRO A 146 -20.33 18.68 23.44
C PRO A 146 -21.14 19.78 24.12
N MET A 147 -22.30 20.17 23.54
CA MET A 147 -23.15 21.21 24.12
C MET A 147 -23.78 20.75 25.43
N GLU A 148 -24.22 19.49 25.52
CA GLU A 148 -24.76 18.91 26.75
C GLU A 148 -23.67 18.80 27.83
N SER A 149 -22.48 18.30 27.47
CA SER A 149 -21.37 18.21 28.44
C SER A 149 -20.85 19.57 28.92
N ALA A 150 -20.91 20.61 28.10
CA ALA A 150 -20.46 21.94 28.50
C ALA A 150 -21.46 22.65 29.43
N GLN A 151 -22.69 22.13 29.54
CA GLN A 151 -23.76 22.72 30.35
C GLN A 151 -23.76 22.19 31.79
N ASP A 152 -23.14 21.03 32.03
CA ASP A 152 -22.99 20.41 33.35
C ASP A 152 -21.80 20.99 34.16
N ASP A 153 -20.90 21.73 33.52
CA ASP A 153 -19.71 22.33 34.16
C ASP A 153 -19.97 23.73 34.79
N ASP A 154 -21.19 24.25 34.67
CA ASP A 154 -21.62 25.58 35.13
C ASP A 154 -22.44 25.56 36.46
N GLU A 155 -22.41 24.47 37.25
CA GLU A 155 -22.96 24.41 38.63
C GLU A 155 -21.90 24.59 39.75
#